data_AF-A0A376P2G4-F1
#
_entry.id   AF-A0A376P2G4-F1
#
_cell.length_a   1.000
_cell.length_b   1.000
_cell.length_c   1.000
_cell.angle_alpha   90.00
_cell.angle_beta   90.00
_cell.angle_gamma   90.00
#
_symmetry.space_group_name_H-M   'P 1'
#
loop_
_entity.id
_entity.type
_entity.pdbx_description
1 polymer ?
#
loop_
_entity_poly.entity_id
_entity_poly.type
_entity_poly.pdbx_seq_one_letter_code
_entity_poly.pdbx_strand_id
1 'polypeptide(L)' 'MSSLQILQGTFRLSDTKTLQLPQLTLNAGDSWAFVGSNGSGKSALARALAGNFRF' A
#
# COMPACT_ATOMS: atom_id res chain seq x y z
N MET A 1 8.74 0.78 20.36
CA MET A 1 7.53 0.56 19.55
C MET A 1 7.96 0.55 18.09
N SER A 2 7.76 -0.56 17.38
CA SER A 2 8.14 -0.67 15.97
C SER A 2 7.12 0.02 15.07
N SER A 3 7.58 0.84 14.13
CA SER A 3 6.75 1.45 13.09
C SER A 3 7.34 1.17 11.72
N LEU A 4 6.48 0.94 10.74
CA LEU A 4 6.83 0.80 9.34
C LEU A 4 6.59 2.14 8.65
N GLN A 5 7.64 2.72 8.10
CA GLN A 5 7.58 4.00 7.39
C GLN A 5 7.89 3.76 5.91
N ILE A 6 6.97 4.18 5.06
CA ILE A 6 7.17 4.24 3.61
C ILE A 6 7.19 5.71 3.24
N LEU A 7 8.31 6.15 2.67
CA LEU A 7 8.49 7.49 2.11
C LEU A 7 8.60 7.35 0.60
N GLN A 8 7.75 8.07 -0.14
CA GLN A 8 7.71 8.05 -1.61
C GLN A 8 7.50 6.64 -2.20
N GLY A 9 6.63 5.84 -1.57
CA GLY A 9 6.30 4.50 -2.02
C GLY A 9 5.56 4.51 -3.34
N THR A 10 6.12 3.87 -4.36
CA THR A 10 5.47 3.71 -5.66
C THR A 10 5.14 2.23 -5.87
N PHE A 11 3.85 1.89 -5.85
CA PHE A 11 3.37 0.53 -5.98
C PHE A 11 2.71 0.35 -7.34
N ARG A 12 3.29 -0.48 -8.20
CA ARG A 12 2.63 -0.91 -9.44
C ARG A 12 1.55 -1.92 -9.10
N LEU A 13 0.30 -1.56 -9.37
CA LEU A 13 -0.86 -2.41 -9.12
C LEU A 13 -1.22 -3.26 -10.35
N SER A 14 -0.86 -2.78 -11.55
CA SER A 14 -1.01 -3.43 -12.86
C SER A 14 -0.11 -2.72 -13.89
N ASP A 15 -0.06 -3.18 -15.14
CA ASP A 15 0.78 -2.58 -16.20
C ASP A 15 0.48 -1.08 -16.46
N THR A 16 -0.75 -0.65 -16.19
CA THR A 16 -1.22 0.72 -16.44
C THR A 16 -1.54 1.51 -15.17
N LYS A 17 -1.46 0.89 -13.99
CA LYS A 17 -1.87 1.52 -12.73
C LYS A 17 -0.76 1.51 -11.71
N THR A 18 -0.38 2.72 -11.31
CA THR A 18 0.61 2.97 -10.27
C THR A 18 -0.06 3.72 -9.13
N LEU A 19 0.13 3.24 -7.92
CA LEU A 19 -0.26 3.93 -6.70
C LEU A 19 0.96 4.62 -6.11
N GLN A 20 0.81 5.90 -5.83
CA GLN A 20 1.82 6.71 -5.16
C GLN A 20 1.38 6.97 -3.72
N LEU A 21 2.22 6.55 -2.79
CA LEU A 21 2.10 6.81 -1.36
C LEU A 21 3.25 7.74 -0.96
N PRO A 22 3.04 9.07 -0.94
CA PRO A 22 4.10 10.01 -0.61
C PRO A 22 4.64 9.79 0.80
N GLN A 23 3.78 9.42 1.75
CA GLN A 23 4.15 9.04 3.10
C GLN A 23 3.10 8.10 3.69
N LEU A 24 3.54 6.98 4.27
CA LEU A 24 2.70 6.06 5.03
C LEU A 24 3.48 5.63 6.28
N THR A 25 2.89 5.81 7.46
CA THR A 25 3.45 5.38 8.73
C THR A 25 2.48 4.42 9.38
N LEU A 26 2.83 3.14 9.48
CA LEU A 26 2.06 2.13 10.19
C LEU A 26 2.73 1.86 11.54
N ASN A 27 2.03 2.05 12.66
CA ASN A 27 2.57 1.65 13.95
C ASN A 27 2.12 0.24 14.28
N ALA A 28 2.97 -0.52 14.98
CA ALA A 28 2.59 -1.83 15.47
C ALA A 28 1.40 -1.70 16.44
N GLY A 29 0.33 -2.44 16.16
CA GLY A 29 -0.92 -2.40 16.92
C GLY A 29 -2.04 -1.58 16.25
N ASP A 30 -1.73 -0.78 15.23
CA ASP A 30 -2.75 -0.02 14.51
C ASP A 30 -3.47 -0.90 13.47
N SER A 31 -4.78 -0.75 13.36
CA SER A 31 -5.59 -1.39 12.33
C SER A 31 -5.92 -0.39 11.22
N TRP A 32 -5.45 -0.66 10.01
CA TRP A 32 -5.58 0.24 8.86
C TRP A 32 -6.57 -0.29 7.82
N ALA A 33 -7.24 0.61 7.11
CA ALA A 33 -8.15 0.28 6.03
C ALA A 33 -7.90 1.15 4.79
N PHE A 34 -7.86 0.52 3.61
CA PHE A 34 -7.77 1.23 2.33
C PHE A 34 -9.18 1.47 1.77
N VAL A 35 -9.55 2.73 1.60
CA VAL A 35 -10.86 3.14 1.05
C VAL A 35 -10.70 3.80 -0.31
N GLY A 36 -11.69 3.64 -1.18
CA GLY A 36 -11.68 4.15 -2.56
C GLY A 36 -12.74 3.50 -3.44
N SER A 37 -12.92 3.99 -4.66
CA SER A 37 -13.92 3.49 -5.62
C SER A 37 -13.66 2.05 -6.10
N ASN A 38 -14.69 1.38 -6.63
CA ASN A 38 -14.51 0.08 -7.28
C ASN A 38 -13.52 0.20 -8.43
N GLY A 39 -12.54 -0.71 -8.49
CA GLY A 39 -11.45 -0.65 -9.48
C GLY A 39 -10.32 0.35 -9.15
N SER A 40 -10.33 1.01 -7.99
CA SER A 40 -9.25 1.91 -7.56
C SER A 40 -7.93 1.19 -7.21
N GLY A 41 -7.97 -0.14 -7.05
CA GLY A 41 -6.77 -0.94 -6.80
C GLY A 41 -6.49 -1.30 -5.34
N LYS A 42 -7.45 -1.10 -4.43
CA LYS A 42 -7.34 -1.47 -2.99
C LYS A 42 -6.83 -2.89 -2.75
N SER A 43 -7.38 -3.88 -3.45
CA SER A 43 -6.95 -5.28 -3.29
C SER A 43 -5.53 -5.52 -3.83
N ALA A 44 -5.13 -4.81 -4.88
CA ALA A 44 -3.77 -4.87 -5.38
C ALA A 44 -2.77 -4.24 -4.40
N LEU A 45 -3.14 -3.11 -3.78
CA LEU A 45 -2.37 -2.50 -2.72
C LEU A 45 -2.22 -3.42 -1.50
N ALA A 46 -3.32 -4.03 -1.05
CA ALA A 46 -3.28 -4.98 0.06
C ALA A 46 -2.34 -6.16 -0.23
N ARG A 47 -2.34 -6.69 -1.46
CA ARG A 47 -1.40 -7.74 -1.89
C ARG A 47 0.05 -7.26 -1.93
N ALA A 48 0.29 -6.03 -2.38
CA ALA A 48 1.64 -5.46 -2.41
C ALA A 48 2.21 -5.27 -1.00
N LEU A 49 1.39 -4.77 -0.06
CA LEU A 49 1.79 -4.59 1.33
C LEU A 49 1.93 -5.92 2.10
N ALA A 50 1.15 -6.94 1.74
CA ALA A 50 1.28 -8.28 2.31
C ALA A 50 2.56 -9.03 1.85
N GLY A 51 3.41 -8.41 1.02
CA GLY A 51 4.64 -9.01 0.51
C GLY A 51 4.43 -9.99 -0.65
N ASN A 52 3.21 -10.08 -1.21
CA ASN A 52 2.90 -11.00 -2.30
C ASN A 52 3.28 -10.46 -3.69
N PHE A 53 3.74 -9.21 -3.78
CA PHE A 53 4.43 -8.69 -4.97
C PHE A 53 5.89 -8.50 -4.63
N ARG A 54 6.73 -9.42 -5.11
CA ARG A 54 8.18 -9.24 -5.15
C ARG A 54 8.50 -8.38 -6.38
N PHE A 55 9.26 -7.31 -6.17
CA PHE A 55 9.79 -6.45 -7.23
C PHE A 55 10.71 -7.23 -8.16
#